data_AF-A0A1D9GK99-F1
#
_entry.id   AF-A0A1D9GK99-F1
#
_cell.length_a   1.000
_cell.length_b   1.000
_cell.length_c   1.000
_cell.angle_alpha   90.00
_cell.angle_beta   90.00
_cell.angle_gamma   90.00
#
_symmetry.space_group_name_H-M   'P 1'
#
loop_
_entity.id
_entity.type
_entity.pdbx_description
1 polymer ?
#
loop_
_entity_poly.entity_id
_entity_poly.type
_entity_poly.pdbx_seq_one_letter_code
_entity_poly.pdbx_strand_id
1 'polypeptide(L)' 'MSKLAGMTINERLFHVGIMDEFDAAILSHDQDQAIALLQRVELSKEEAMATVATVATVATIFKNPGKYGYIKP' A
#
# COMPACT_ATOMS: atom_id res chain seq x y z
N MET A 1 -24.58 4.76 0.46
CA MET A 1 -23.42 5.63 0.19
C MET A 1 -22.34 5.22 1.16
N SER A 2 -21.35 4.45 0.70
CA SER A 2 -20.21 4.04 1.54
C SER A 2 -19.46 5.29 1.99
N LYS A 3 -19.19 5.42 3.30
CA LYS A 3 -18.55 6.58 3.92
C LYS A 3 -17.13 6.83 3.37
N LEU A 4 -16.56 5.84 2.69
CA LEU A 4 -15.21 5.85 2.11
C LEU A 4 -15.17 6.25 0.63
N ALA A 5 -16.32 6.42 -0.04
CA ALA A 5 -16.42 6.64 -1.49
C ALA A 5 -15.87 7.99 -2.01
N GLY A 6 -15.28 8.82 -1.15
CA GLY A 6 -14.58 10.06 -1.52
C GLY A 6 -13.18 10.19 -0.94
N MET A 7 -12.69 9.17 -0.24
CA MET A 7 -11.37 9.16 0.40
C MET A 7 -10.35 8.47 -0.49
N THR A 8 -9.14 9.02 -0.54
CA THR A 8 -7.94 8.34 -1.03
C THR A 8 -7.61 7.12 -0.16
N ILE A 9 -6.85 6.16 -0.69
CA ILE A 9 -6.51 4.92 0.02
C ILE A 9 -5.86 5.23 1.38
N ASN A 10 -4.92 6.18 1.43
CA ASN A 10 -4.25 6.58 2.67
C ASN A 10 -5.21 7.16 3.71
N GLU A 11 -6.17 7.99 3.28
CA GLU A 11 -7.18 8.54 4.19
C GLU A 11 -8.08 7.43 4.75
N ARG A 12 -8.41 6.40 3.96
CA ARG A 12 -9.18 5.25 4.45
C ARG A 12 -8.37 4.42 5.45
N LEU A 13 -7.10 4.14 5.15
CA LEU A 13 -6.19 3.43 6.05
C LEU A 13 -6.04 4.17 7.38
N PHE A 14 -5.90 5.50 7.33
CA PHE A 14 -5.83 6.35 8.51
C PHE A 14 -7.16 6.37 9.28
N HIS A 15 -8.29 6.49 8.58
CA HIS A 15 -9.62 6.52 9.22
C HIS A 15 -9.96 5.22 9.95
N VAL A 16 -9.52 4.08 9.41
CA VAL A 16 -9.71 2.74 10.01
C VAL A 16 -8.62 2.40 11.04
N GLY A 17 -7.53 3.18 11.09
CA GLY A 17 -6.45 3.00 12.06
C GLY A 17 -5.51 1.83 11.75
N ILE A 18 -5.43 1.41 10.49
CA ILE A 18 -4.62 0.25 10.04
C ILE A 18 -3.42 0.65 9.19
N MET A 19 -3.07 1.94 9.17
CA MET A 19 -1.95 2.47 8.39
C MET A 19 -0.61 1.82 8.80
N ASP A 20 -0.33 1.71 10.10
CA ASP A 20 0.90 1.09 10.61
C ASP A 20 0.97 -0.42 10.29
N GLU A 21 -0.17 -1.13 10.35
CA GLU A 21 -0.26 -2.55 9.98
C GLU A 21 0.02 -2.74 8.49
N PHE A 22 -0.50 -1.85 7.65
CA PHE A 22 -0.28 -1.87 6.21
C PHE A 22 1.20 -1.62 5.87
N ASP A 23 1.82 -0.61 6.47
CA ASP A 23 3.24 -0.32 6.27
C ASP A 23 4.13 -1.50 6.74
N ALA A 24 3.80 -2.12 7.87
CA ALA A 24 4.51 -3.30 8.35
C ALA A 24 4.43 -4.49 7.38
N ALA A 25 3.26 -4.72 6.78
CA ALA A 25 3.05 -5.77 5.78
C ALA A 25 3.89 -5.50 4.51
N ILE A 26 3.90 -4.26 4.01
CA ILE A 26 4.72 -3.85 2.85
C ILE A 26 6.21 -4.01 3.14
N LEU A 27 6.68 -3.59 4.33
CA LEU A 27 8.09 -3.70 4.71
C LEU A 27 8.56 -5.15 4.83
N SER A 28 7.68 -6.02 5.32
CA SER A 28 7.90 -7.46 5.49
C SER A 28 7.71 -8.25 4.20
N HIS A 29 7.31 -7.60 3.10
CA HIS A 29 6.96 -8.22 1.81
C HIS A 29 5.78 -9.21 1.90
N ASP A 30 4.90 -9.04 2.89
CA ASP A 30 3.69 -9.85 3.04
C ASP A 30 2.55 -9.25 2.19
N GLN A 31 2.53 -9.66 0.92
CA GLN A 31 1.55 -9.15 -0.04
C GLN A 31 0.12 -9.62 0.27
N ASP A 32 -0.05 -10.84 0.78
CA ASP A 32 -1.36 -11.39 1.12
C ASP A 32 -1.99 -10.61 2.29
N GLN A 33 -1.19 -10.30 3.32
CA GLN A 33 -1.62 -9.46 4.44
C GLN A 33 -1.95 -8.04 3.97
N ALA A 34 -1.11 -7.44 3.12
CA ALA A 34 -1.35 -6.10 2.59
C ALA A 34 -2.65 -6.04 1.74
N ILE A 35 -2.94 -7.05 0.92
CA ILE A 35 -4.18 -7.15 0.17
C ILE A 35 -5.38 -7.28 1.11
N ALA A 36 -5.30 -8.14 2.13
CA ALA A 36 -6.36 -8.32 3.10
C ALA A 36 -6.69 -7.02 3.86
N LEU A 37 -5.67 -6.23 4.22
CA LEU A 37 -5.84 -4.91 4.83
C LEU A 37 -6.52 -3.91 3.90
N LEU A 38 -6.16 -3.89 2.61
CA LEU A 38 -6.80 -3.02 1.61
C LEU A 38 -8.27 -3.39 1.36
N GLN A 39 -8.61 -4.68 1.42
CA GLN A 39 -10.01 -5.11 1.33
C GLN A 39 -10.85 -4.61 2.52
N ARG A 40 -10.25 -4.41 3.70
CA ARG A 40 -10.94 -3.84 4.88
C ARG A 40 -11.27 -2.36 4.71
N VAL A 41 -10.60 -1.66 3.80
CA VAL A 41 -10.89 -0.25 3.44
C VAL A 41 -11.67 -0.12 2.13
N GLU A 42 -12.49 -1.14 1.82
CA GLU A 42 -13.40 -1.18 0.67
C GLU A 42 -12.69 -1.06 -0.70
N LEU A 43 -11.46 -1.57 -0.82
CA LEU A 43 -10.88 -1.82 -2.15
C LEU A 43 -11.34 -3.18 -2.65
N SER A 44 -11.67 -3.25 -3.94
CA SER A 44 -11.84 -4.54 -4.62
C SER A 44 -10.54 -5.34 -4.58
N LYS A 45 -10.63 -6.66 -4.74
CA LYS A 45 -9.45 -7.53 -4.78
C LYS A 45 -8.46 -7.10 -5.87
N GLU A 46 -8.97 -6.72 -7.04
CA GLU A 46 -8.15 -6.25 -8.17
C GLU A 46 -7.44 -4.94 -7.85
N GLU A 47 -8.14 -3.95 -7.28
CA GLU A 47 -7.54 -2.67 -6.86
C GLU A 47 -6.50 -2.87 -5.74
N ALA A 48 -6.79 -3.76 -4.78
CA ALA A 48 -5.88 -4.08 -3.70
C ALA A 48 -4.59 -4.73 -4.22
N MET A 49 -4.70 -5.71 -5.12
CA MET A 49 -3.56 -6.35 -5.76
C MET A 49 -2.73 -5.36 -6.58
N ALA A 50 -3.38 -4.52 -7.39
CA ALA A 50 -2.71 -3.48 -8.17
C ALA A 50 -1.97 -2.48 -7.27
N THR A 51 -2.59 -2.07 -6.17
CA THR A 51 -1.99 -1.15 -5.19
C THR A 51 -0.77 -1.78 -4.51
N VAL A 52 -0.86 -3.03 -4.05
CA VAL A 52 0.29 -3.69 -3.42
C VAL A 52 1.44 -3.86 -4.42
N ALA A 53 1.15 -4.23 -5.67
CA ALA A 53 2.17 -4.37 -6.70
C ALA A 53 2.91 -3.04 -6.99
N THR A 54 2.19 -1.92 -7.06
CA THR A 54 2.80 -0.60 -7.30
C THR A 54 3.63 -0.17 -6.09
N VAL A 55 3.10 -0.28 -4.88
CA VAL A 55 3.78 0.13 -3.64
C VAL A 55 5.02 -0.73 -3.37
N ALA A 56 4.95 -2.06 -3.57
CA ALA A 56 6.10 -2.95 -3.40
C ALA A 56 7.22 -2.65 -4.40
N THR A 57 6.87 -2.29 -5.65
CA THR A 57 7.84 -1.89 -6.66
C THR A 57 8.55 -0.59 -6.25
N VAL A 58 7.79 0.40 -5.81
CA VAL A 58 8.33 1.69 -5.34
C VAL A 58 9.22 1.48 -4.11
N ALA A 59 8.79 0.68 -3.13
CA ALA A 59 9.60 0.33 -1.96
C ALA A 59 10.93 -0.35 -2.34
N THR A 60 10.90 -1.22 -3.37
CA THR A 60 12.11 -1.87 -3.90
C THR A 60 13.05 -0.88 -4.56
N ILE A 61 12.52 0.06 -5.34
CA ILE A 61 13.31 1.15 -5.95
C ILE A 61 13.98 1.98 -4.86
N PHE A 62 13.25 2.38 -3.82
CA PHE A 62 13.82 3.17 -2.72
C PHE A 62 14.80 2.39 -1.82
N LYS A 63 14.72 1.06 -1.75
CA LYS A 63 15.74 0.22 -1.10
C LYS A 63 17.05 0.16 -1.89
N ASN A 64 17.01 0.31 -3.22
CA ASN A 64 18.21 0.32 -4.05
C ASN A 64 18.10 1.38 -5.16
N PRO A 65 18.14 2.67 -4.80
CA PRO A 65 17.83 3.75 -5.72
C PRO A 65 18.89 3.83 -6.83
N GLY A 66 20.15 3.52 -6.53
CA GLY A 66 21.26 3.50 -7.50
C GLY A 66 21.10 2.47 -8.62
N LYS A 67 20.43 1.33 -8.37
CA LYS A 67 20.14 0.33 -9.42
C LYS A 67 19.16 0.84 -10.47
N TYR A 68 18.31 1.80 -10.09
CA TYR A 68 17.26 2.36 -10.94
C TYR A 68 17.55 3.81 -11.39
N GLY A 69 18.80 4.27 -11.26
CA GLY A 69 19.21 5.60 -11.69
C GLY A 69 18.79 6.74 -10.75
N TYR A 70 18.23 6.42 -9.57
CA TYR A 70 17.98 7.39 -8.51
C TYR A 70 19.26 7.56 -7.68
N ILE A 71 20.03 8.59 -8.00
CA ILE A 71 21.11 9.07 -7.13
C ILE A 71 20.45 9.80 -5.96
N LYS A 72 20.57 9.24 -4.75
CA LYS A 72 20.12 9.91 -3.52
C LYS A 72 20.88 11.24 -3.40
N PRO A 73 20.21 12.39 -3.23
CA PRO A 73 20.89 13.67 -3.02
C PRO A 73 21.70 13.68 -1.72
#